data_AF-A0A261BJ86-F1
#
_entry.id   AF-A0A261BJ86-F1
#
_cell.length_a   1.000
_cell.length_b   1.000
_cell.length_c   1.000
_cell.angle_alpha   90.00
_cell.angle_beta   90.00
_cell.angle_gamma   90.00
#
_symmetry.space_group_name_H-M   'P 1'
#
loop_
_entity.id
_entity.type
_entity.pdbx_description
1 polymer ?
#
loop_
_entity_poly.entity_id
_entity_poly.type
_entity_poly.pdbx_seq_one_letter_code
_entity_poly.pdbx_strand_id
1 'polypeptide(L)'
;MAPAKLYNELLPLKLSLEQLTMNGYPFWDQTLNQAIFAPTLTNQRDWVVANDFFRKCSRCSKDFQLNSDGTMSPQKCSYHHRPKFDASIGHMKRTCCSAKPGPSSNGCMTEDNHVFHSAWEDTLWDFVVTPPSKGMSDYRSNKVYGLDCELIHTLNGLEVARVSLVDMKGRVLLDTFVLPQYEVVSYNSFFSGVTEKDMESAISLDTCRLQLFQYINSETLLVGHSLESDLKALRIVHYNVIDTSVLFQSPNPHKGYRKKVSLQNLATMMLGKVIQSEKSGHSSVEDSLTCLELLAMRHVTFVK
;
A
#
# COMPACT_ATOMS: atom_id res chain seq x y z
N MET A 1 -7.62 -27.91 4.95
CA MET A 1 -6.63 -28.23 3.90
C MET A 1 -5.23 -28.16 4.47
N ALA A 2 -4.32 -29.07 4.12
CA ALA A 2 -2.92 -28.98 4.55
C ALA A 2 -2.26 -27.70 3.96
N PRO A 3 -1.41 -26.97 4.71
CA PRO A 3 -0.82 -25.71 4.24
C PRO A 3 -0.10 -25.80 2.89
N ALA A 4 0.63 -26.89 2.63
CA ALA A 4 1.33 -27.10 1.37
C ALA A 4 0.39 -27.28 0.17
N LYS A 5 -0.77 -27.91 0.37
CA LYS A 5 -1.77 -28.07 -0.69
C LYS A 5 -2.37 -26.72 -1.07
N LEU A 6 -2.72 -25.90 -0.07
CA LEU A 6 -3.25 -24.56 -0.29
C LEU A 6 -2.26 -23.65 -1.02
N TYR A 7 -0.98 -23.70 -0.65
CA TYR A 7 0.07 -22.95 -1.35
C TYR A 7 0.12 -23.30 -2.84
N ASN A 8 0.17 -24.60 -3.18
CA ASN A 8 0.25 -25.05 -4.57
C ASN A 8 -0.99 -24.67 -5.39
N GLU A 9 -2.17 -24.68 -4.79
CA GLU A 9 -3.41 -24.27 -5.44
C GLU A 9 -3.46 -22.75 -5.72
N LEU A 10 -2.85 -21.94 -4.86
CA LEU A 10 -2.81 -20.48 -5.00
C LEU A 10 -1.62 -19.98 -5.83
N LEU A 11 -0.55 -20.77 -5.96
CA LEU A 11 0.66 -20.41 -6.69
C LEU A 11 0.40 -19.92 -8.14
N PRO A 12 -0.53 -20.50 -8.93
CA PRO A 12 -0.84 -20.01 -10.27
C PRO A 12 -1.44 -18.61 -10.32
N LEU A 13 -1.89 -18.06 -9.18
CA LEU A 13 -2.48 -16.72 -9.09
C LEU A 13 -1.43 -15.63 -8.82
N LYS A 14 -0.16 -16.01 -8.60
CA LYS A 14 0.91 -15.04 -8.41
C LYS A 14 1.13 -14.22 -9.67
N LEU A 15 1.52 -12.96 -9.50
CA LEU A 15 1.87 -12.10 -10.62
C LEU A 15 3.09 -12.63 -11.37
N SER A 16 3.03 -12.60 -12.70
CA SER A 16 4.21 -12.81 -13.54
C SER A 16 5.19 -11.64 -13.42
N LEU A 17 6.44 -11.81 -13.86
CA LEU A 17 7.42 -10.71 -13.90
C LEU A 17 6.95 -9.53 -14.75
N GLU A 18 6.25 -9.81 -15.85
CA GLU A 18 5.62 -8.78 -16.69
C GLU A 18 4.54 -8.03 -15.92
N GLN A 19 3.67 -8.74 -15.19
CA GLN A 19 2.63 -8.10 -14.38
C GLN A 19 3.22 -7.28 -13.23
N LEU A 20 4.28 -7.76 -12.56
CA LEU A 20 5.00 -6.98 -11.54
C LEU A 20 5.55 -5.68 -12.13
N THR A 21 6.21 -5.77 -13.29
CA THR A 21 6.72 -4.62 -14.07
C THR A 21 5.60 -3.63 -14.39
N MET A 22 4.50 -4.09 -15.00
CA MET A 22 3.38 -3.23 -15.43
C MET A 22 2.66 -2.56 -14.26
N ASN A 23 2.70 -3.15 -13.07
CA ASN A 23 2.06 -2.62 -11.87
C ASN A 23 3.02 -1.87 -10.94
N GLY A 24 4.27 -1.64 -11.37
CA GLY A 24 5.21 -0.76 -10.67
C GLY A 24 5.78 -1.34 -9.37
N TYR A 25 5.90 -2.67 -9.28
CA TYR A 25 6.59 -3.35 -8.19
C TYR A 25 8.12 -3.12 -8.24
N PRO A 26 8.80 -3.11 -7.08
CA PRO A 26 10.25 -2.98 -7.02
C PRO A 26 10.96 -4.23 -7.54
N PHE A 27 12.10 -4.04 -8.22
CA PHE A 27 13.05 -5.09 -8.59
C PHE A 27 14.42 -4.76 -8.00
N TRP A 28 15.24 -5.78 -7.78
CA TRP A 28 16.61 -5.59 -7.29
C TRP A 28 17.60 -5.61 -8.44
N ASP A 29 18.43 -4.56 -8.53
CA ASP A 29 19.57 -4.53 -9.44
C ASP A 29 20.84 -4.95 -8.68
N GLN A 30 21.42 -6.10 -9.04
CA GLN A 30 22.63 -6.62 -8.41
C GLN A 30 23.89 -5.81 -8.76
N THR A 31 23.91 -5.15 -9.92
CA THR A 31 25.05 -4.37 -10.39
C THR A 31 25.11 -3.03 -9.69
N LEU A 32 23.95 -2.39 -9.54
CA LEU A 32 23.82 -1.10 -8.87
C LEU A 32 23.63 -1.25 -7.36
N ASN A 33 23.30 -2.45 -6.85
CA ASN A 33 23.02 -2.72 -5.45
C ASN A 33 21.93 -1.80 -4.85
N GLN A 34 20.84 -1.64 -5.60
CA GLN A 34 19.68 -0.83 -5.23
C GLN A 34 18.39 -1.36 -5.85
N ALA A 35 17.25 -0.87 -5.39
CA ALA A 35 15.98 -1.10 -6.06
C ALA A 35 15.86 -0.30 -7.37
N ILE A 36 15.20 -0.90 -8.35
CA ILE A 36 14.82 -0.26 -9.62
C ILE A 36 13.32 -0.46 -9.85
N PHE A 37 12.73 0.48 -10.58
CA PHE A 37 11.31 0.47 -10.92
C PHE A 37 11.14 0.69 -12.42
N ALA A 38 10.39 -0.18 -13.07
CA ALA A 38 9.97 0.08 -14.44
C ALA A 38 9.04 1.30 -14.48
N PRO A 39 9.23 2.24 -15.42
CA PRO A 39 8.33 3.37 -15.57
C PRO A 39 6.91 2.93 -15.93
N THR A 40 5.94 3.41 -15.19
CA THR A 40 4.50 3.26 -15.38
C THR A 40 3.86 4.64 -15.42
N LEU A 41 2.60 4.74 -15.85
CA LEU A 41 1.86 6.02 -15.83
C LEU A 41 1.70 6.60 -14.43
N THR A 42 1.83 5.78 -13.38
CA THR A 42 1.52 6.18 -12.00
C THR A 42 2.74 6.35 -11.11
N ASN A 43 3.94 5.89 -11.51
CA ASN A 43 5.16 5.96 -10.69
C ASN A 43 6.29 6.83 -11.30
N GLN A 44 6.05 7.52 -12.42
CA GLN A 44 7.06 8.37 -13.11
C GLN A 44 7.67 9.47 -12.24
N ARG A 45 7.03 9.81 -11.11
CA ARG A 45 7.47 10.85 -10.19
C ARG A 45 7.57 10.33 -8.76
N ASP A 46 7.64 9.02 -8.58
CA ASP A 46 7.81 8.42 -7.24
C ASP A 46 9.20 8.73 -6.68
N TRP A 47 10.20 8.87 -7.54
CA TRP A 47 11.60 9.09 -7.17
C TRP A 47 12.12 10.37 -7.83
N VAL A 48 12.74 11.24 -7.04
CA VAL A 48 13.33 12.50 -7.50
C VAL A 48 14.79 12.58 -7.09
N VAL A 49 15.62 13.22 -7.91
CA VAL A 49 17.05 13.41 -7.61
C VAL A 49 17.23 14.21 -6.31
N ALA A 50 18.32 13.97 -5.57
CA ALA A 50 18.57 14.53 -4.23
C ALA A 50 18.32 16.05 -4.10
N ASN A 51 18.66 16.83 -5.14
CA ASN A 51 18.55 18.29 -5.14
C ASN A 51 17.24 18.82 -5.75
N ASP A 52 16.27 17.96 -6.06
CA ASP A 52 14.94 18.38 -6.48
C ASP A 52 14.05 18.60 -5.25
N PHE A 53 13.65 19.84 -5.04
CA PHE A 53 12.77 20.27 -3.96
C PHE A 53 11.35 20.61 -4.42
N PHE A 54 11.06 20.49 -5.72
CA PHE A 54 9.72 20.75 -6.26
C PHE A 54 8.82 19.55 -5.99
N ARG A 55 7.61 19.83 -5.50
CA ARG A 55 6.63 18.82 -5.12
C ARG A 55 5.26 19.21 -5.66
N LYS A 56 4.43 18.20 -5.95
CA LYS A 56 3.00 18.37 -6.24
C LYS A 56 2.20 17.78 -5.09
N CYS A 57 1.30 18.59 -4.52
CA CYS A 57 0.52 18.14 -3.37
C CYS A 57 -0.46 17.03 -3.75
N SER A 58 -0.40 15.88 -3.07
CA SER A 58 -1.29 14.73 -3.30
C SER A 58 -2.76 14.97 -2.93
N ARG A 59 -3.05 16.06 -2.20
CA ARG A 59 -4.40 16.44 -1.74
C ARG A 59 -5.03 17.50 -2.64
N CYS A 60 -4.41 18.67 -2.75
CA CYS A 60 -4.97 19.81 -3.49
C CYS A 60 -4.39 20.00 -4.91
N SER A 61 -3.43 19.17 -5.32
CA SER A 61 -2.76 19.20 -6.63
C SER A 61 -1.94 20.46 -6.94
N LYS A 62 -1.80 21.40 -6.00
CA LYS A 62 -0.94 22.57 -6.13
C LYS A 62 0.53 22.15 -6.12
N ASP A 63 1.33 22.81 -6.95
CA ASP A 63 2.78 22.71 -6.93
C ASP A 63 3.34 23.62 -5.83
N PHE A 64 4.37 23.15 -5.13
CA PHE A 64 5.06 23.87 -4.06
C PHE A 64 6.52 23.41 -3.99
N GLN A 65 7.32 24.06 -3.16
CA GLN A 65 8.75 23.78 -3.04
C GLN A 65 9.14 23.60 -1.57
N LEU A 66 9.97 22.60 -1.28
CA LEU A 66 10.63 22.45 0.02
C LEU A 66 11.77 23.49 0.15
N ASN A 67 12.21 23.72 1.38
CA ASN A 67 13.38 24.55 1.66
C ASN A 67 14.64 23.86 1.11
N SER A 68 15.73 24.61 0.92
CA SER A 68 16.99 24.09 0.35
C SER A 68 17.69 23.03 1.21
N ASP A 69 17.30 22.89 2.46
CA ASP A 69 17.76 21.86 3.40
C ASP A 69 16.80 20.65 3.48
N GLY A 70 15.77 20.61 2.63
CA GLY A 70 14.75 19.55 2.62
C GLY A 70 13.62 19.74 3.64
N THR A 71 13.67 20.76 4.49
CA THR A 71 12.60 21.07 5.45
C THR A 71 11.38 21.68 4.75
N MET A 72 10.25 21.75 5.46
CA MET A 72 9.03 22.36 4.94
C MET A 72 8.68 23.63 5.70
N SER A 73 8.43 24.71 4.96
CA SER A 73 7.79 25.91 5.52
C SER A 73 6.26 25.71 5.56
N PRO A 74 5.58 26.02 6.68
CA PRO A 74 4.13 25.85 6.79
C PRO A 74 3.37 26.56 5.67
N GLN A 75 2.52 25.81 4.98
CA GLN A 75 1.70 26.29 3.87
C GLN A 75 0.32 25.64 3.90
N LYS A 76 -0.70 26.49 4.13
CA LYS A 76 -2.09 26.07 4.27
C LYS A 76 -2.59 25.29 3.05
N CYS A 77 -2.92 24.02 3.26
CA CYS A 77 -3.49 23.13 2.26
C CYS A 77 -5.00 23.01 2.45
N SER A 78 -5.79 23.56 1.53
CA SER A 78 -7.24 23.33 1.49
C SER A 78 -7.61 22.32 0.41
N TYR A 79 -8.32 21.26 0.78
CA TYR A 79 -8.64 20.14 -0.13
C TYR A 79 -10.00 19.49 0.18
N HIS A 80 -10.43 18.59 -0.70
CA HIS A 80 -11.52 17.65 -0.44
C HIS A 80 -10.99 16.22 -0.49
N HIS A 81 -11.57 15.33 0.31
CA HIS A 81 -11.37 13.90 0.10
C HIS A 81 -11.79 13.51 -1.33
N ARG A 82 -11.14 12.46 -1.85
CA ARG A 82 -11.49 11.90 -3.17
C ARG A 82 -12.97 11.48 -3.15
N PRO A 83 -13.74 11.81 -4.19
CA PRO A 83 -15.14 11.45 -4.20
C PRO A 83 -15.29 9.93 -4.32
N LYS A 84 -16.31 9.38 -3.66
CA LYS A 84 -16.70 7.97 -3.79
C LYS A 84 -18.05 7.89 -4.51
N PHE A 85 -18.29 6.80 -5.23
CA PHE A 85 -19.59 6.55 -5.86
C PHE A 85 -20.58 6.14 -4.76
N ASP A 86 -21.72 6.81 -4.70
CA ASP A 86 -22.79 6.49 -3.76
C ASP A 86 -23.97 5.88 -4.53
N ALA A 87 -24.18 4.58 -4.33
CA ALA A 87 -25.19 3.81 -5.03
C ALA A 87 -26.62 4.24 -4.67
N SER A 88 -26.85 4.82 -3.49
CA SER A 88 -28.19 5.24 -3.05
C SER A 88 -28.70 6.46 -3.82
N ILE A 89 -27.79 7.32 -4.27
CA ILE A 89 -28.09 8.55 -5.01
C ILE A 89 -27.64 8.50 -6.48
N GLY A 90 -27.00 7.40 -6.90
CA GLY A 90 -26.57 7.15 -8.28
C GLY A 90 -25.48 8.08 -8.83
N HIS A 91 -24.72 8.78 -7.97
CA HIS A 91 -23.67 9.69 -8.40
C HIS A 91 -22.46 9.75 -7.45
N MET A 92 -21.36 10.33 -7.93
CA MET A 92 -20.16 10.56 -7.12
C MET A 92 -20.39 11.66 -6.09
N LYS A 93 -19.96 11.44 -4.85
CA LYS A 93 -20.11 12.36 -3.72
C LYS A 93 -18.80 12.51 -2.95
N ARG A 94 -18.51 13.71 -2.45
CA ARG A 94 -17.36 13.96 -1.55
C ARG A 94 -17.64 13.39 -0.17
N THR A 95 -16.75 12.56 0.35
CA THR A 95 -16.91 11.96 1.69
C THR A 95 -16.72 12.96 2.84
N CYS A 96 -15.99 14.06 2.63
CA CYS A 96 -15.76 15.07 3.66
C CYS A 96 -16.98 15.95 3.97
N CYS A 97 -17.70 16.41 2.95
CA CYS A 97 -18.70 17.48 3.09
C CYS A 97 -19.97 17.25 2.27
N SER A 98 -20.11 16.08 1.64
CA SER A 98 -21.25 15.75 0.79
C SER A 98 -21.44 16.62 -0.46
N ALA A 99 -20.56 17.61 -0.71
CA ALA A 99 -20.63 18.45 -1.90
C ALA A 99 -20.48 17.64 -3.19
N LYS A 100 -21.09 18.14 -4.28
CA LYS A 100 -20.93 17.56 -5.61
C LYS A 100 -19.48 17.72 -6.09
N PRO A 101 -18.86 16.70 -6.69
CA PRO A 101 -17.54 16.83 -7.30
C PRO A 101 -17.59 17.85 -8.45
N GLY A 102 -16.66 18.81 -8.45
CA GLY A 102 -16.53 19.81 -9.51
C GLY A 102 -15.27 20.67 -9.33
N PRO A 103 -14.92 21.47 -10.35
CA PRO A 103 -13.69 22.28 -10.37
C PRO A 103 -13.72 23.52 -9.45
N SER A 104 -14.87 23.89 -8.87
CA SER A 104 -15.09 25.22 -8.26
C SER A 104 -15.29 25.24 -6.75
N SER A 105 -15.08 24.15 -6.01
CA SER A 105 -15.20 24.18 -4.55
C SER A 105 -13.83 24.37 -3.89
N ASN A 106 -13.67 25.50 -3.20
CA ASN A 106 -12.61 25.63 -2.20
C ASN A 106 -12.70 24.44 -1.22
N GLY A 107 -11.56 23.86 -0.88
CA GLY A 107 -11.50 22.64 -0.06
C GLY A 107 -12.29 22.74 1.25
N CYS A 108 -13.01 21.67 1.60
CA CYS A 108 -13.76 21.52 2.87
C CYS A 108 -12.82 21.26 4.06
N MET A 109 -11.66 20.65 3.80
CA MET A 109 -10.64 20.31 4.79
C MET A 109 -9.51 21.31 4.65
N THR A 110 -8.83 21.58 5.76
CA THR A 110 -7.69 22.47 5.82
C THR A 110 -6.64 21.88 6.74
N GLU A 111 -5.39 21.92 6.30
CA GLU A 111 -4.20 21.49 7.04
C GLU A 111 -3.12 22.55 6.90
N ASP A 112 -2.15 22.56 7.81
CA ASP A 112 -1.08 23.56 7.81
C ASP A 112 0.05 23.26 6.81
N ASN A 113 0.05 22.06 6.22
CA ASN A 113 1.09 21.60 5.30
C ASN A 113 0.52 20.90 4.06
N HIS A 114 1.23 21.04 2.95
CA HIS A 114 1.04 20.21 1.77
C HIS A 114 1.71 18.85 1.95
N VAL A 115 1.06 17.78 1.50
CA VAL A 115 1.63 16.42 1.51
C VAL A 115 1.90 15.92 0.09
N PHE A 116 2.83 14.99 -0.07
CA PHE A 116 3.28 14.44 -1.35
C PHE A 116 3.67 12.96 -1.21
N HIS A 117 3.89 12.27 -2.32
CA HIS A 117 4.29 10.85 -2.34
C HIS A 117 5.73 10.63 -2.81
N SER A 118 6.30 11.57 -3.56
CA SER A 118 7.63 11.44 -4.15
C SER A 118 8.72 11.43 -3.08
N ALA A 119 9.61 10.45 -3.15
CA ALA A 119 10.78 10.30 -2.31
C ALA A 119 12.06 10.61 -3.09
N TRP A 120 13.17 10.85 -2.39
CA TRP A 120 14.49 10.99 -3.00
C TRP A 120 15.03 9.65 -3.49
N GLU A 121 15.74 9.67 -4.61
CA GLU A 121 16.38 8.49 -5.22
C GLU A 121 17.36 7.79 -4.28
N ASP A 122 17.95 8.50 -3.31
CA ASP A 122 18.81 7.90 -2.29
C ASP A 122 18.08 6.84 -1.43
N THR A 123 16.75 6.88 -1.39
CA THR A 123 15.93 5.85 -0.73
C THR A 123 16.03 4.49 -1.43
N LEU A 124 16.40 4.45 -2.72
CA LEU A 124 16.49 3.21 -3.50
C LEU A 124 17.58 2.26 -2.97
N TRP A 125 18.63 2.80 -2.35
CA TRP A 125 19.72 2.05 -1.72
C TRP A 125 19.30 1.35 -0.43
N ASP A 126 18.24 1.85 0.23
CA ASP A 126 17.74 1.29 1.49
C ASP A 126 16.85 0.06 1.30
N PHE A 127 16.49 -0.26 0.06
CA PHE A 127 15.71 -1.45 -0.25
C PHE A 127 16.50 -2.71 0.06
N VAL A 128 15.79 -3.73 0.52
CA VAL A 128 16.35 -5.06 0.76
C VAL A 128 15.55 -6.13 0.05
N VAL A 129 16.22 -7.19 -0.39
CA VAL A 129 15.54 -8.35 -0.95
C VAL A 129 15.10 -9.26 0.18
N THR A 130 13.89 -9.82 0.06
CA THR A 130 13.42 -10.84 1.01
C THR A 130 14.45 -11.98 1.10
N PRO A 131 14.80 -12.49 2.29
CA PRO A 131 15.82 -13.54 2.42
C PRO A 131 15.48 -14.79 1.60
N PRO A 132 16.49 -15.47 1.02
CA PRO A 132 16.25 -16.73 0.33
C PRO A 132 15.76 -17.80 1.31
N SER A 133 15.12 -18.82 0.76
CA SER A 133 14.82 -20.05 1.50
C SER A 133 16.09 -20.70 2.04
N LYS A 134 16.06 -21.18 3.29
CA LYS A 134 17.14 -21.95 3.92
C LYS A 134 17.15 -23.43 3.49
N GLY A 135 16.37 -23.79 2.48
CA GLY A 135 16.23 -25.15 1.96
C GLY A 135 14.86 -25.77 2.28
N MET A 136 14.70 -27.07 2.03
CA MET A 136 13.42 -27.77 2.08
C MET A 136 12.71 -27.74 3.44
N SER A 137 13.46 -27.55 4.54
CA SER A 137 12.94 -27.50 5.91
C SER A 137 12.68 -26.09 6.44
N ASP A 138 12.86 -25.05 5.61
CA ASP A 138 12.57 -23.68 6.02
C ASP A 138 11.07 -23.51 6.30
N TYR A 139 10.73 -23.26 7.57
CA TYR A 139 9.35 -23.16 8.03
C TYR A 139 8.58 -21.97 7.43
N ARG A 140 9.30 -21.01 6.82
CA ARG A 140 8.73 -19.82 6.15
C ARG A 140 8.30 -20.11 4.71
N SER A 141 8.85 -21.16 4.10
CA SER A 141 8.55 -21.56 2.72
C SER A 141 7.15 -22.15 2.58
N ASN A 142 6.57 -21.99 1.39
CA ASN A 142 5.25 -22.52 1.03
C ASN A 142 4.13 -22.04 1.97
N LYS A 143 4.26 -20.80 2.44
CA LYS A 143 3.26 -20.10 3.26
C LYS A 143 2.51 -19.09 2.42
N VAL A 144 1.31 -18.75 2.86
CA VAL A 144 0.45 -17.74 2.25
C VAL A 144 0.01 -16.81 3.37
N TYR A 145 0.37 -15.53 3.26
CA TYR A 145 0.05 -14.52 4.26
C TYR A 145 -0.57 -13.28 3.62
N GLY A 146 -1.52 -12.70 4.33
CA GLY A 146 -2.06 -11.37 4.02
C GLY A 146 -1.13 -10.33 4.60
N LEU A 147 -0.74 -9.33 3.80
CA LEU A 147 0.08 -8.20 4.22
C LEU A 147 -0.65 -6.91 3.85
N ASP A 148 -0.67 -5.97 4.79
CA ASP A 148 -1.15 -4.62 4.56
C ASP A 148 -0.42 -3.64 5.51
N CYS A 149 -0.21 -2.42 5.04
CA CYS A 149 0.49 -1.36 5.77
C CYS A 149 -0.35 -0.07 5.82
N GLU A 150 -0.32 0.58 6.98
CA GLU A 150 -0.79 1.95 7.09
C GLU A 150 0.37 2.91 6.79
N LEU A 151 0.14 3.84 5.87
CA LEU A 151 1.15 4.78 5.39
C LEU A 151 0.85 6.21 5.83
N ILE A 152 1.91 6.96 6.12
CA ILE A 152 1.88 8.36 6.54
C ILE A 152 2.73 9.22 5.62
N HIS A 153 2.51 10.54 5.67
CA HIS A 153 3.28 11.50 4.88
C HIS A 153 4.43 12.07 5.70
N THR A 154 5.63 12.01 5.14
CA THR A 154 6.87 12.56 5.71
C THR A 154 7.53 13.51 4.74
N LEU A 155 8.65 14.13 5.14
CA LEU A 155 9.45 14.97 4.25
C LEU A 155 10.06 14.18 3.07
N ASN A 156 10.06 12.84 3.11
CA ASN A 156 10.51 11.99 2.02
C ASN A 156 9.37 11.18 1.36
N GLY A 157 8.17 11.74 1.28
CA GLY A 157 7.03 11.09 0.63
C GLY A 157 6.23 10.20 1.58
N LEU A 158 5.82 9.01 1.11
CA LEU A 158 5.06 8.06 1.93
C LEU A 158 6.00 7.09 2.66
N GLU A 159 5.85 6.98 3.97
CA GLU A 159 6.54 5.99 4.79
C GLU A 159 5.54 5.12 5.56
N VAL A 160 5.95 3.89 5.85
CA VAL A 160 5.16 2.95 6.63
C VAL A 160 5.12 3.36 8.09
N ALA A 161 3.94 3.29 8.70
CA ALA A 161 3.74 3.58 10.11
C ALA A 161 3.08 2.44 10.89
N ARG A 162 2.42 1.50 10.22
CA ARG A 162 1.94 0.24 10.81
C ARG A 162 2.02 -0.88 9.80
N VAL A 163 2.36 -2.08 10.23
CA VAL A 163 2.47 -3.28 9.38
C VAL A 163 1.70 -4.42 10.02
N SER A 164 0.80 -5.02 9.26
CA SER A 164 0.04 -6.20 9.68
C SER A 164 0.31 -7.39 8.76
N LEU A 165 0.64 -8.54 9.36
CA LEU A 165 0.77 -9.82 8.69
C LEU A 165 -0.20 -10.82 9.30
N VAL A 166 -1.07 -11.40 8.48
CA VAL A 166 -2.08 -12.37 8.93
C VAL A 166 -1.97 -13.68 8.14
N ASP A 167 -2.32 -14.80 8.78
CA ASP A 167 -2.37 -16.09 8.10
C ASP A 167 -3.75 -16.42 7.52
N MET A 168 -3.81 -17.48 6.69
CA MET A 168 -5.06 -17.98 6.08
C MET A 168 -6.13 -18.44 7.08
N LYS A 169 -5.81 -18.54 8.37
CA LYS A 169 -6.78 -18.82 9.44
C LYS A 169 -7.25 -17.54 10.15
N GLY A 170 -6.80 -16.38 9.70
CA GLY A 170 -7.07 -15.08 10.31
C GLY A 170 -6.27 -14.80 11.58
N ARG A 171 -5.20 -15.57 11.85
CA ARG A 171 -4.34 -15.27 13.00
C ARG A 171 -3.37 -14.15 12.63
N VAL A 172 -3.29 -13.14 13.50
CA VAL A 172 -2.30 -12.06 13.40
C VAL A 172 -0.94 -12.61 13.82
N LEU A 173 0.03 -12.56 12.89
CA LEU A 173 1.41 -12.99 13.10
C LEU A 173 2.32 -11.81 13.46
N LEU A 174 2.03 -10.64 12.89
CA LEU A 174 2.70 -9.38 13.16
C LEU A 174 1.66 -8.26 13.08
N ASP A 175 1.67 -7.35 14.04
CA ASP A 175 0.93 -6.09 14.01
C ASP A 175 1.73 -5.08 14.84
N THR A 176 2.47 -4.21 14.17
CA THR A 176 3.44 -3.32 14.83
C THR A 176 3.44 -1.94 14.19
N PHE A 177 3.64 -0.92 15.03
CA PHE A 177 3.91 0.44 14.57
C PHE A 177 5.39 0.60 14.18
N VAL A 178 5.66 1.41 13.16
CA VAL A 178 6.98 1.65 12.60
C VAL A 178 7.28 3.13 12.67
N LEU A 179 8.46 3.47 13.18
CA LEU A 179 8.94 4.84 13.25
C LEU A 179 9.42 5.26 11.85
N PRO A 180 8.85 6.33 11.26
CA PRO A 180 9.33 6.86 10.00
C PRO A 180 10.76 7.39 10.15
N GLN A 181 11.54 7.32 9.07
CA GLN A 181 12.91 7.82 9.09
C GLN A 181 12.95 9.36 8.97
N TYR A 182 11.99 9.94 8.26
CA TYR A 182 11.90 11.37 8.03
C TYR A 182 10.80 12.00 8.88
N GLU A 183 10.91 13.31 9.10
CA GLU A 183 9.94 14.07 9.88
C GLU A 183 8.52 13.91 9.31
N VAL A 184 7.57 13.65 10.21
CA VAL A 184 6.16 13.45 9.86
C VAL A 184 5.52 14.79 9.52
N VAL A 185 5.01 14.90 8.28
CA VAL A 185 4.22 16.05 7.84
C VAL A 185 2.74 15.84 8.18
N SER A 186 2.26 14.60 8.10
CA SER A 186 0.88 14.25 8.44
C SER A 186 0.72 12.75 8.64
N TYR A 187 0.21 12.36 9.80
CA TYR A 187 -0.19 10.98 10.10
C TYR A 187 -1.32 10.45 9.22
N ASN A 188 -2.08 11.33 8.56
CA ASN A 188 -3.18 10.93 7.67
C ASN A 188 -4.23 10.06 8.39
N SER A 189 -4.45 10.30 9.70
CA SER A 189 -5.18 9.42 10.63
C SER A 189 -6.60 9.07 10.18
N PHE A 190 -7.26 9.94 9.42
CA PHE A 190 -8.57 9.63 8.83
C PHE A 190 -8.54 8.38 7.94
N PHE A 191 -7.41 8.09 7.30
CA PHE A 191 -7.21 6.92 6.48
C PHE A 191 -6.33 5.88 7.18
N SER A 192 -5.19 6.29 7.75
CA SER A 192 -4.20 5.35 8.32
C SER A 192 -4.60 4.79 9.70
N GLY A 193 -5.46 5.50 10.42
CA GLY A 193 -5.72 5.26 11.83
C GLY A 193 -4.53 5.40 12.79
N VAL A 194 -3.39 5.87 12.28
CA VAL A 194 -2.18 6.11 13.06
C VAL A 194 -2.23 7.50 13.68
N THR A 195 -1.74 7.62 14.91
CA THR A 195 -1.62 8.85 15.67
C THR A 195 -0.17 9.08 16.13
N GLU A 196 0.13 10.30 16.57
CA GLU A 196 1.44 10.63 17.15
C GLU A 196 1.78 9.74 18.36
N LYS A 197 0.77 9.44 19.19
CA LYS A 197 0.93 8.57 20.37
C LYS A 197 1.39 7.17 20.00
N ASP A 198 0.95 6.64 18.85
CA ASP A 198 1.36 5.30 18.41
C ASP A 198 2.88 5.23 18.15
N MET A 199 3.50 6.36 17.80
CA MET A 199 4.94 6.46 17.57
C MET A 199 5.77 6.29 18.85
N GLU A 200 5.20 6.50 20.03
CA GLU A 200 5.89 6.29 21.31
C GLU A 200 6.32 4.83 21.50
N SER A 201 5.59 3.90 20.89
CA SER A 201 5.83 2.45 20.95
C SER A 201 6.40 1.85 19.66
N ALA A 202 6.63 2.69 18.65
CA ALA A 202 7.02 2.24 17.32
C ALA A 202 8.48 1.76 17.27
N ILE A 203 8.73 0.76 16.44
CA ILE A 203 10.08 0.21 16.19
C ILE A 203 10.68 0.78 14.91
N SER A 204 12.00 0.70 14.73
CA SER A 204 12.62 1.11 13.47
C SER A 204 12.17 0.25 12.29
N LEU A 205 12.18 0.81 11.07
CA LEU A 205 11.91 0.06 9.84
C LEU A 205 12.77 -1.20 9.75
N ASP A 206 14.07 -1.12 10.07
CA ASP A 206 14.98 -2.27 10.08
C ASP A 206 14.52 -3.39 11.00
N THR A 207 14.10 -3.03 12.22
CA THR A 207 13.60 -4.00 13.21
C THR A 207 12.30 -4.62 12.71
N CYS A 208 11.41 -3.83 12.13
CA CYS A 208 10.16 -4.32 11.53
C CYS A 208 10.43 -5.30 10.39
N ARG A 209 11.38 -4.99 9.49
CA ARG A 209 11.79 -5.89 8.40
C ARG A 209 12.36 -7.20 8.93
N LEU A 210 13.21 -7.14 9.96
CA LEU A 210 13.75 -8.33 10.60
C LEU A 210 12.66 -9.20 11.23
N GLN A 211 11.67 -8.60 11.91
CA GLN A 211 10.52 -9.33 12.45
C GLN A 211 9.69 -9.96 11.33
N LEU A 212 9.41 -9.22 10.26
CA LEU A 212 8.68 -9.73 9.09
C LEU A 212 9.41 -10.93 8.46
N PHE A 213 10.74 -10.86 8.33
CA PHE A 213 11.59 -11.94 7.80
C PHE A 213 11.71 -13.18 8.69
N GLN A 214 11.24 -13.13 9.94
CA GLN A 214 11.02 -14.35 10.73
C GLN A 214 9.85 -15.16 10.19
N TYR A 215 8.88 -14.53 9.54
CA TYR A 215 7.72 -15.20 8.96
C TYR A 215 7.87 -15.48 7.47
N ILE A 216 8.55 -14.59 6.73
CA ILE A 216 8.60 -14.63 5.27
C ILE A 216 10.00 -14.89 4.71
N ASN A 217 10.06 -15.54 3.57
CA ASN A 217 11.24 -15.70 2.73
C ASN A 217 10.84 -15.53 1.24
N SER A 218 11.79 -15.71 0.32
CA SER A 218 11.55 -15.59 -1.12
C SER A 218 10.50 -16.56 -1.69
N GLU A 219 10.14 -17.62 -0.96
CA GLU A 219 9.16 -18.66 -1.33
C GLU A 219 7.81 -18.51 -0.61
N THR A 220 7.66 -17.49 0.24
CA THR A 220 6.36 -17.15 0.84
C THR A 220 5.50 -16.41 -0.20
N LEU A 221 4.22 -16.73 -0.30
CA LEU A 221 3.25 -15.95 -1.07
C LEU A 221 2.67 -14.83 -0.20
N LEU A 222 2.90 -13.58 -0.61
CA LEU A 222 2.27 -12.41 -0.01
C LEU A 222 1.01 -12.05 -0.79
N VAL A 223 -0.09 -11.85 -0.07
CA VAL A 223 -1.38 -11.45 -0.62
C VAL A 223 -1.75 -10.08 -0.09
N GLY A 224 -2.18 -9.18 -0.96
CA GLY A 224 -2.60 -7.83 -0.56
C GLY A 224 -3.43 -7.13 -1.62
N HIS A 225 -3.65 -5.84 -1.46
CA HIS A 225 -4.42 -5.03 -2.40
C HIS A 225 -3.63 -3.78 -2.82
N SER A 226 -3.10 -3.79 -4.05
CA SER A 226 -2.15 -2.76 -4.50
C SER A 226 -0.85 -2.78 -3.68
N LEU A 227 -0.38 -3.99 -3.42
CA LEU A 227 0.74 -4.29 -2.51
C LEU A 227 2.07 -3.68 -2.98
N GLU A 228 2.14 -3.12 -4.19
CA GLU A 228 3.28 -2.33 -4.64
C GLU A 228 3.55 -1.12 -3.73
N SER A 229 2.51 -0.52 -3.16
CA SER A 229 2.64 0.65 -2.28
C SER A 229 3.25 0.25 -0.94
N ASP A 230 2.78 -0.85 -0.38
CA ASP A 230 3.27 -1.43 0.87
C ASP A 230 4.73 -1.85 0.75
N LEU A 231 5.10 -2.58 -0.31
CA LEU A 231 6.47 -3.03 -0.53
C LEU A 231 7.44 -1.87 -0.80
N LYS A 232 6.98 -0.79 -1.44
CA LYS A 232 7.76 0.45 -1.57
C LYS A 232 8.01 1.10 -0.20
N ALA A 233 6.97 1.26 0.62
CA ALA A 233 7.08 1.88 1.93
C ALA A 233 7.90 1.04 2.92
N LEU A 234 7.79 -0.29 2.84
CA LEU A 234 8.65 -1.23 3.57
C LEU A 234 10.08 -1.28 3.05
N ARG A 235 10.34 -0.73 1.86
CA ARG A 235 11.63 -0.83 1.15
C ARG A 235 12.06 -2.31 1.01
N ILE A 236 11.14 -3.15 0.53
CA ILE A 236 11.35 -4.60 0.32
C ILE A 236 11.11 -4.97 -1.14
N VAL A 237 12.03 -5.74 -1.71
CA VAL A 237 11.84 -6.46 -2.97
C VAL A 237 11.33 -7.86 -2.67
N HIS A 238 10.13 -8.17 -3.16
CA HIS A 238 9.47 -9.47 -3.03
C HIS A 238 8.71 -9.83 -4.31
N TYR A 239 8.95 -11.02 -4.86
CA TYR A 239 8.42 -11.41 -6.18
C TYR A 239 7.21 -12.35 -6.14
N ASN A 240 7.00 -13.07 -5.04
CA ASN A 240 5.89 -14.02 -4.91
C ASN A 240 4.64 -13.32 -4.35
N VAL A 241 4.06 -12.46 -5.18
CA VAL A 241 2.91 -11.61 -4.81
C VAL A 241 1.63 -12.08 -5.51
N ILE A 242 0.53 -12.14 -4.76
CA ILE A 242 -0.85 -12.21 -5.26
C ILE A 242 -1.54 -10.89 -4.93
N ASP A 243 -1.74 -10.04 -5.94
CA ASP A 243 -2.38 -8.74 -5.75
C ASP A 243 -3.86 -8.81 -6.13
N THR A 244 -4.74 -8.66 -5.14
CA THR A 244 -6.19 -8.69 -5.32
C THR A 244 -6.69 -7.53 -6.20
N SER A 245 -6.01 -6.38 -6.21
CA SER A 245 -6.37 -5.26 -7.07
C SER A 245 -6.15 -5.57 -8.56
N VAL A 246 -5.19 -6.46 -8.87
CA VAL A 246 -4.87 -6.95 -10.22
C VAL A 246 -5.74 -8.16 -10.56
N LEU A 247 -5.93 -9.07 -9.61
CA LEU A 247 -6.68 -10.31 -9.80
C LEU A 247 -8.18 -10.07 -10.06
N PHE A 248 -8.76 -9.07 -9.40
CA PHE A 248 -10.19 -8.74 -9.48
C PHE A 248 -10.46 -7.45 -10.27
N GLN A 249 -9.60 -7.12 -11.25
CA GLN A 249 -9.85 -5.97 -12.11
C GLN A 249 -11.17 -6.13 -12.89
N SER A 250 -11.91 -5.04 -13.00
CA SER A 250 -13.14 -4.97 -13.80
C SER A 250 -12.84 -4.36 -15.17
N PRO A 251 -13.54 -4.78 -16.25
CA PRO A 251 -13.54 -4.04 -17.50
C PRO A 251 -13.91 -2.58 -17.26
N ASN A 252 -13.17 -1.64 -17.88
CA ASN A 252 -13.56 -0.24 -17.91
C ASN A 252 -14.42 0.00 -19.16
N PRO A 253 -15.74 0.21 -19.03
CA PRO A 253 -16.65 0.33 -20.16
C PRO A 253 -16.35 1.53 -21.06
N HIS A 254 -15.58 2.52 -20.57
CA HIS A 254 -15.33 3.77 -21.31
C HIS A 254 -13.93 3.88 -21.92
N LYS A 255 -12.99 3.01 -21.55
CA LYS A 255 -11.57 3.20 -21.92
C LYS A 255 -10.85 1.95 -22.43
N GLY A 256 -11.55 0.83 -22.60
CA GLY A 256 -10.99 -0.38 -23.21
C GLY A 256 -9.88 -1.09 -22.41
N TYR A 257 -9.53 -0.60 -21.21
CA TYR A 257 -8.57 -1.24 -20.31
C TYR A 257 -9.25 -1.78 -19.04
N ARG A 258 -8.59 -2.67 -18.31
CA ARG A 258 -9.09 -3.20 -17.03
C ARG A 258 -8.71 -2.27 -15.87
N LYS A 259 -9.68 -1.89 -15.03
CA LYS A 259 -9.51 -0.95 -13.92
C LYS A 259 -9.42 -1.71 -12.60
N LYS A 260 -8.43 -1.37 -11.76
CA LYS A 260 -8.34 -1.79 -10.35
C LYS A 260 -9.58 -1.30 -9.59
N VAL A 261 -10.26 -2.19 -8.88
CA VAL A 261 -11.43 -1.89 -8.03
C VAL A 261 -10.94 -1.79 -6.58
N SER A 262 -11.42 -0.83 -5.80
CA SER A 262 -10.99 -0.68 -4.39
C SER A 262 -11.36 -1.89 -3.54
N LEU A 263 -10.54 -2.18 -2.52
CA LEU A 263 -10.79 -3.27 -1.57
C LEU A 263 -12.17 -3.19 -0.94
N GLN A 264 -12.60 -2.01 -0.47
CA GLN A 264 -13.95 -1.79 0.08
C GLN A 264 -15.07 -2.21 -0.88
N ASN A 265 -14.94 -1.90 -2.18
CA ASN A 265 -15.95 -2.28 -3.16
C ASN A 265 -15.89 -3.79 -3.45
N LEU A 266 -14.70 -4.38 -3.53
CA LEU A 266 -14.55 -5.83 -3.68
C LEU A 266 -15.16 -6.57 -2.48
N ALA A 267 -14.87 -6.15 -1.25
CA ALA A 267 -15.43 -6.71 -0.02
C ALA A 267 -16.96 -6.67 -0.04
N THR A 268 -17.54 -5.53 -0.42
CA THR A 268 -19.00 -5.38 -0.51
C THR A 268 -19.59 -6.29 -1.59
N MET A 269 -19.05 -6.26 -2.81
CA MET A 269 -19.61 -6.98 -3.97
C MET A 269 -19.42 -8.50 -3.87
N MET A 270 -18.28 -8.95 -3.33
CA MET A 270 -17.84 -10.34 -3.41
C MET A 270 -18.01 -11.09 -2.09
N LEU A 271 -17.94 -10.39 -0.95
CA LEU A 271 -18.07 -10.99 0.38
C LEU A 271 -19.32 -10.52 1.13
N GLY A 272 -20.03 -9.51 0.63
CA GLY A 272 -21.15 -8.89 1.34
C GLY A 272 -20.72 -8.16 2.62
N LYS A 273 -19.44 -7.78 2.73
CA LYS A 273 -18.86 -7.15 3.91
C LYS A 273 -18.68 -5.65 3.74
N VAL A 274 -18.93 -4.91 4.81
CA VAL A 274 -18.60 -3.48 4.93
C VAL A 274 -17.33 -3.38 5.77
N ILE A 275 -16.26 -2.87 5.18
CA ILE A 275 -14.95 -2.65 5.80
C ILE A 275 -14.58 -1.16 5.73
N GLN A 276 -13.56 -0.73 6.48
CA GLN A 276 -13.07 0.66 6.47
C GLN A 276 -14.18 1.68 6.76
N SER A 277 -15.10 1.33 7.66
CA SER A 277 -16.26 2.15 8.02
C SER A 277 -16.09 2.93 9.32
N GLU A 278 -15.04 2.64 10.08
CA GLU A 278 -14.75 3.34 11.32
C GLU A 278 -14.22 4.74 11.08
N LYS A 279 -14.52 5.65 12.01
CA LYS A 279 -14.02 7.03 11.99
C LYS A 279 -12.56 7.13 12.44
N SER A 280 -12.06 6.09 13.11
CA SER A 280 -10.71 5.95 13.64
C SER A 280 -9.67 5.73 12.55
N GLY A 281 -10.05 5.49 11.29
CA GLY A 281 -9.15 5.14 10.19
C GLY A 281 -9.31 3.69 9.77
N HIS A 282 -8.46 3.24 8.85
CA HIS A 282 -8.43 1.86 8.40
C HIS A 282 -7.69 0.96 9.39
N SER A 283 -7.86 -0.35 9.21
CA SER A 283 -7.18 -1.36 9.99
C SER A 283 -6.48 -2.31 9.03
N SER A 284 -5.16 -2.21 8.94
CA SER A 284 -4.34 -3.14 8.15
C SER A 284 -4.58 -4.61 8.48
N VAL A 285 -5.00 -4.96 9.70
CA VAL A 285 -5.44 -6.34 10.03
C VAL A 285 -6.74 -6.71 9.30
N GLU A 286 -7.75 -5.82 9.29
CA GLU A 286 -9.00 -6.03 8.55
C GLU A 286 -8.74 -6.13 7.05
N ASP A 287 -7.92 -5.23 6.50
CA ASP A 287 -7.65 -5.15 5.07
C ASP A 287 -6.85 -6.35 4.57
N SER A 288 -5.80 -6.77 5.29
CA SER A 288 -5.02 -7.97 4.98
C SER A 288 -5.87 -9.25 5.06
N LEU A 289 -6.74 -9.38 6.07
CA LEU A 289 -7.66 -10.51 6.19
C LEU A 289 -8.68 -10.54 5.05
N THR A 290 -9.24 -9.37 4.70
CA THR A 290 -10.20 -9.25 3.59
C THR A 290 -9.58 -9.72 2.26
N CYS A 291 -8.30 -9.41 2.02
CA CYS A 291 -7.59 -9.89 0.84
C CYS A 291 -7.53 -11.42 0.78
N LEU A 292 -7.27 -12.08 1.90
CA LEU A 292 -7.25 -13.54 1.99
C LEU A 292 -8.64 -14.16 1.79
N GLU A 293 -9.68 -13.51 2.31
CA GLU A 293 -11.07 -13.96 2.13
C GLU A 293 -11.53 -13.85 0.67
N LEU A 294 -11.18 -12.76 -0.01
CA LEU A 294 -11.44 -12.60 -1.45
C LEU A 294 -10.76 -13.73 -2.26
N LEU A 295 -9.51 -14.03 -1.92
CA LEU A 295 -8.75 -15.11 -2.55
C LEU A 295 -9.38 -16.48 -2.30
N ALA A 296 -9.80 -16.76 -1.07
CA ALA A 296 -10.48 -18.00 -0.70
C ALA A 296 -11.82 -18.16 -1.42
N MET A 297 -12.63 -17.10 -1.50
CA MET A 297 -13.90 -17.10 -2.21
C MET A 297 -13.71 -17.43 -3.70
N ARG A 298 -12.72 -16.78 -4.34
CA ARG A 298 -12.36 -17.08 -5.72
C ARG A 298 -11.96 -18.55 -5.87
N HIS A 299 -11.10 -19.06 -4.99
CA HIS A 299 -10.67 -20.46 -5.05
C HIS A 299 -11.86 -21.44 -5.02
N VAL A 300 -12.81 -21.23 -4.10
CA VAL A 300 -14.04 -22.05 -4.01
C VAL A 300 -14.90 -21.97 -5.27
N THR A 301 -14.92 -20.81 -5.95
CA THR A 301 -15.75 -20.59 -7.14
C THR A 301 -15.19 -21.28 -8.39
N PHE A 302 -13.86 -21.32 -8.55
CA PHE A 302 -13.20 -21.76 -9.79
C PHE A 302 -12.55 -23.16 -9.71
N VAL A 303 -12.49 -23.79 -8.54
CA VAL A 303 -11.91 -25.13 -8.32
C VAL A 303 -13.01 -26.19 -8.08
N LYS A 304 -14.23 -25.93 -8.56
CA LYS A 304 -15.30 -26.95 -8.63
C LYS A 304 -15.03 -27.98 -9.73
#